data_AF-A0A5Z3GD26-F1
#
_entry.id   AF-A0A5Z3GD26-F1
#
_cell.length_a   1.000
_cell.length_b   1.000
_cell.length_c   1.000
_cell.angle_alpha   90.00
_cell.angle_beta   90.00
_cell.angle_gamma   90.00
#
_symmetry.space_group_name_H-M   'P 1'
#
loop_
_entity.id
_entity.type
_entity.pdbx_description
1 polymer ?
#
loop_
_entity_poly.entity_id
_entity_poly.type
_entity_poly.pdbx_seq_one_letter_code
_entity_poly.pdbx_strand_id
1 'polypeptide(L)'
;IRGELKEDYNTYLKAMTELETRCFQPAIDRIDKLVERAINDYQIKISKRKRLEQAVDFISVEAKKINIEKRKSTQQVVLDINKRVKELTSELMIDLDNQIRIVKDKFKHISVENESDLDLVTKRNELAAEITAVSERNTNVLDAVIRQLEGIYWEKDENNNYITSEQITDALGEELEVLRDRIHADVELSQLGLAVSIIHHEFNSTVRSIRTSLRDLKAWSEINEDLDGVYNNIKVNFEHLDGYLNLFTPLNRRLQRKKEEINLLEIKSFLIDLFKNRMDRHEISFKHTNGYSKGKLYGFRSSFYPVFVNVIDNAIYWLNESNIGNKTIRL
;
A
#
# COMPACT_ATOMS: atom_id res chain seq x y z
N ILE A 1 3.23 -12.59 -10.25
CA ILE A 1 3.22 -13.99 -9.76
C ILE A 1 2.38 -14.20 -8.49
N ARG A 2 2.72 -13.70 -7.29
CA ARG A 2 1.84 -13.90 -6.09
C ARG A 2 0.56 -13.05 -6.08
N GLY A 3 0.61 -11.81 -6.58
CA GLY A 3 -0.57 -10.94 -6.69
C GLY A 3 -1.61 -11.44 -7.70
N GLU A 4 -1.16 -11.88 -8.88
CA GLU A 4 -2.04 -12.47 -9.92
C GLU A 4 -2.76 -13.72 -9.42
N LEU A 5 -2.09 -14.60 -8.66
CA LEU A 5 -2.73 -15.78 -8.07
C LEU A 5 -3.81 -15.42 -7.02
N LYS A 6 -3.63 -14.32 -6.27
CA LYS A 6 -4.62 -13.83 -5.29
C LYS A 6 -5.81 -13.18 -6.00
N GLU A 7 -5.58 -12.42 -7.07
CA GLU A 7 -6.63 -11.87 -7.93
C GLU A 7 -7.42 -12.96 -8.65
N ASP A 8 -6.75 -13.98 -9.20
CA ASP A 8 -7.38 -15.12 -9.87
C ASP A 8 -8.22 -15.94 -8.88
N TYR A 9 -7.72 -16.16 -7.66
CA TYR A 9 -8.46 -16.84 -6.61
C TYR A 9 -9.69 -16.04 -6.16
N ASN A 10 -9.56 -14.72 -6.00
CA ASN A 10 -10.68 -13.84 -5.68
C ASN A 10 -11.73 -13.78 -6.81
N THR A 11 -11.27 -13.83 -8.06
CA THR A 11 -12.14 -13.90 -9.24
C THR A 11 -12.88 -15.23 -9.31
N TYR A 12 -12.18 -16.33 -9.02
CA TYR A 12 -12.78 -17.66 -8.89
C TYR A 12 -13.84 -17.70 -7.78
N LEU A 13 -13.55 -17.16 -6.59
CA LEU A 13 -14.52 -17.09 -5.49
C LEU A 13 -15.77 -16.31 -5.89
N LYS A 14 -15.61 -15.13 -6.52
CA LYS A 14 -16.75 -14.35 -7.02
C LYS A 14 -17.57 -15.13 -8.05
N ALA A 15 -16.92 -15.78 -9.02
CA ALA A 15 -17.60 -16.58 -10.03
C ALA A 15 -18.34 -17.78 -9.42
N MET A 16 -17.76 -18.41 -8.40
CA MET A 16 -18.39 -19.51 -7.67
C MET A 16 -19.63 -19.03 -6.89
N THR A 17 -19.53 -17.89 -6.19
CA THR A 17 -20.68 -17.28 -5.50
C THR A 17 -21.77 -16.88 -6.48
N GLU A 18 -21.42 -16.34 -7.65
CA GLU A 18 -22.39 -16.02 -8.70
C GLU A 18 -23.11 -17.27 -9.24
N LEU A 19 -22.38 -18.37 -9.48
CA LEU A 19 -22.95 -19.65 -9.89
C LEU A 19 -23.89 -20.22 -8.82
N GLU A 20 -23.49 -20.12 -7.55
CA GLU A 20 -24.29 -20.58 -6.43
C GLU A 20 -25.60 -19.81 -6.31
N THR A 21 -25.54 -18.49 -6.45
CA THR A 21 -26.70 -17.61 -6.31
C THR A 21 -27.61 -17.61 -7.54
N ARG A 22 -27.05 -17.66 -8.77
CA ARG A 22 -27.82 -17.55 -10.02
C ARG A 22 -28.25 -18.90 -10.60
N CYS A 23 -27.51 -19.97 -10.34
CA CYS A 23 -27.77 -21.28 -10.95
C CYS A 23 -28.20 -22.32 -9.92
N PHE A 24 -27.41 -22.54 -8.86
CA PHE A 24 -27.69 -23.63 -7.92
C PHE A 24 -28.89 -23.35 -7.02
N GLN A 25 -28.96 -22.19 -6.37
CA GLN A 25 -30.10 -21.82 -5.51
C GLN A 25 -31.45 -21.80 -6.27
N PRO A 26 -31.58 -21.17 -7.45
CA PRO A 26 -32.84 -21.20 -8.20
C PRO A 26 -33.20 -22.58 -8.73
N ALA A 27 -32.22 -23.43 -9.03
CA ALA A 27 -32.46 -24.82 -9.42
C ALA A 27 -32.98 -25.65 -8.23
N ILE A 28 -32.38 -25.50 -7.05
CA ILE A 28 -32.83 -26.13 -5.81
C ILE A 28 -34.27 -25.70 -5.49
N ASP A 29 -34.57 -24.39 -5.52
CA ASP A 29 -35.92 -23.87 -5.32
C ASP A 29 -36.94 -24.43 -6.31
N ARG A 30 -36.53 -24.64 -7.56
CA ARG A 30 -37.40 -25.19 -8.61
C ARG A 30 -37.64 -26.68 -8.40
N ILE A 31 -36.62 -27.42 -7.96
CA ILE A 31 -36.76 -28.83 -7.56
C ILE A 31 -37.68 -28.92 -6.34
N ASP A 32 -37.52 -28.07 -5.34
CA ASP A 32 -38.38 -28.05 -4.16
C ASP A 32 -39.84 -27.76 -4.52
N LYS A 33 -40.10 -26.81 -5.43
CA LYS A 33 -41.46 -26.55 -5.95
C LYS A 33 -42.05 -27.69 -6.78
N LEU A 34 -41.22 -28.49 -7.45
CA LEU A 34 -41.66 -29.68 -8.18
C LEU A 34 -41.98 -30.83 -7.22
N VAL A 35 -41.12 -31.03 -6.22
CA VAL A 35 -41.31 -32.01 -5.15
C VAL A 35 -42.55 -31.66 -4.32
N GLU A 36 -42.78 -30.38 -4.02
CA GLU A 36 -43.96 -29.93 -3.26
C GLU A 36 -45.26 -30.11 -4.05
N ARG A 37 -45.24 -29.89 -5.38
CA ARG A 37 -46.36 -30.25 -6.26
C ARG A 37 -46.64 -31.75 -6.28
N ALA A 38 -45.62 -32.57 -6.48
CA ALA A 38 -45.77 -34.03 -6.46
C ALA A 38 -46.29 -34.56 -5.10
N ILE A 39 -45.83 -34.00 -3.98
CA ILE A 39 -46.32 -34.38 -2.65
C ILE A 39 -47.81 -34.06 -2.48
N ASN A 40 -48.26 -32.91 -2.98
CA ASN A 40 -49.67 -32.51 -2.95
C ASN A 40 -50.53 -33.40 -3.86
N ASP A 41 -50.05 -33.71 -5.06
CA ASP A 41 -50.77 -34.53 -6.05
C ASP A 41 -50.93 -35.99 -5.60
N TYR A 42 -49.93 -36.54 -4.90
CA TYR A 42 -49.95 -37.94 -4.44
C TYR A 42 -50.35 -38.12 -2.96
N GLN A 43 -50.75 -37.06 -2.25
CA GLN A 43 -51.07 -37.06 -0.80
C GLN A 43 -50.06 -37.82 0.08
N ILE A 44 -48.78 -37.75 -0.29
CA ILE A 44 -47.73 -38.47 0.42
C ILE A 44 -47.47 -37.76 1.75
N LYS A 45 -47.88 -38.36 2.87
CA LYS A 45 -47.52 -37.92 4.24
C LYS A 45 -46.03 -38.17 4.55
N ILE A 46 -45.11 -37.72 3.68
CA ILE A 46 -43.72 -37.56 4.08
C ILE A 46 -43.65 -36.25 4.87
N SER A 47 -43.48 -36.35 6.19
CA SER A 47 -43.32 -35.19 7.04
C SER A 47 -42.13 -34.36 6.57
N LYS A 48 -42.30 -33.04 6.38
CA LYS A 48 -41.20 -32.10 6.06
C LYS A 48 -40.00 -32.30 7.00
N ARG A 49 -40.26 -32.67 8.26
CA ARG A 49 -39.30 -33.09 9.27
C ARG A 49 -38.42 -34.27 8.85
N LYS A 50 -38.98 -35.36 8.31
CA LYS A 50 -38.21 -36.54 7.91
C LYS A 50 -37.28 -36.26 6.72
N ARG A 51 -37.68 -35.37 5.80
CA ARG A 51 -36.81 -34.89 4.71
C ARG A 51 -35.68 -34.02 5.22
N LEU A 52 -35.99 -33.09 6.12
CA LEU A 52 -34.97 -32.24 6.76
C LEU A 52 -33.97 -33.12 7.54
N GLU A 53 -34.46 -34.09 8.29
CA GLU A 53 -33.64 -35.05 9.04
C GLU A 53 -32.72 -35.84 8.11
N GLN A 54 -33.24 -36.38 7.00
CA GLN A 54 -32.43 -37.09 5.99
C GLN A 54 -31.39 -36.18 5.31
N ALA A 55 -31.74 -34.93 5.03
CA ALA A 55 -30.81 -33.96 4.44
C ALA A 55 -29.70 -33.57 5.42
N VAL A 56 -30.05 -33.31 6.69
CA VAL A 56 -29.09 -33.02 7.76
C VAL A 56 -28.20 -34.23 8.03
N ASP A 57 -28.75 -35.44 8.02
CA ASP A 57 -27.99 -36.68 8.18
C ASP A 57 -27.00 -36.86 7.02
N PHE A 58 -27.44 -36.63 5.78
CA PHE A 58 -26.55 -36.70 4.62
C PHE A 58 -25.39 -35.70 4.72
N ILE A 59 -25.70 -34.42 4.99
CA ILE A 59 -24.70 -33.37 5.17
C ILE A 59 -23.75 -33.72 6.33
N SER A 60 -24.28 -34.24 7.44
CA SER A 60 -23.49 -34.61 8.61
C SER A 60 -22.55 -35.77 8.32
N VAL A 61 -23.00 -36.78 7.56
CA VAL A 61 -22.16 -37.91 7.14
C VAL A 61 -21.07 -37.45 6.19
N GLU A 62 -21.41 -36.59 5.22
CA GLU A 62 -20.44 -36.04 4.27
C GLU A 62 -19.39 -35.17 4.96
N ALA A 63 -19.82 -34.25 5.82
CA ALA A 63 -18.92 -33.41 6.63
C ALA A 63 -18.01 -34.24 7.54
N LYS A 64 -18.53 -35.30 8.17
CA LYS A 64 -17.73 -36.24 8.96
C LYS A 64 -16.70 -36.97 8.11
N LYS A 65 -17.10 -37.45 6.93
CA LYS A 65 -16.21 -38.16 6.01
C LYS A 65 -15.02 -37.29 5.60
N ILE A 66 -15.28 -36.05 5.18
CA ILE A 66 -14.24 -35.08 4.80
C ILE A 66 -13.28 -34.82 5.97
N ASN A 67 -13.81 -34.61 7.18
CA ASN A 67 -12.99 -34.37 8.37
C ASN A 67 -12.17 -35.60 8.79
N ILE A 68 -12.71 -36.82 8.66
CA ILE A 68 -11.98 -38.06 8.92
C ILE A 68 -10.82 -38.22 7.93
N GLU A 69 -11.07 -37.95 6.65
CA GLU A 69 -10.05 -38.00 5.61
C GLU A 69 -8.96 -36.96 5.85
N LYS A 70 -9.33 -35.70 6.11
CA LYS A 70 -8.37 -34.63 6.46
C LYS A 70 -7.57 -34.98 7.71
N ARG A 71 -8.22 -35.50 8.76
CA ARG A 71 -7.54 -35.98 9.97
C ARG A 71 -6.50 -37.06 9.64
N LYS A 72 -6.86 -38.05 8.83
CA LYS A 72 -5.95 -39.12 8.42
C LYS A 72 -4.74 -38.56 7.65
N SER A 73 -4.98 -37.66 6.71
CA SER A 73 -3.93 -36.99 5.94
C SER A 73 -3.00 -36.16 6.84
N THR A 74 -3.54 -35.37 7.77
CA THR A 74 -2.74 -34.61 8.74
C THR A 74 -1.89 -35.52 9.62
N GLN A 75 -2.46 -36.63 10.12
CA GLN A 75 -1.71 -37.61 10.90
C GLN A 75 -0.55 -38.24 10.11
N GLN A 76 -0.79 -38.56 8.83
CA GLN A 76 0.25 -39.09 7.96
C GLN A 76 1.39 -38.08 7.75
N VAL A 77 1.07 -36.81 7.50
CA VAL A 77 2.06 -35.74 7.34
C VAL A 77 2.90 -35.58 8.62
N VAL A 78 2.28 -35.64 9.81
CA VAL A 78 3.01 -35.59 11.08
C VAL A 78 3.95 -36.78 11.25
N LEU A 79 3.53 -37.99 10.86
CA LEU A 79 4.39 -39.18 10.90
C LEU A 79 5.59 -39.03 9.94
N ASP A 80 5.35 -38.52 8.73
CA ASP A 80 6.39 -38.32 7.73
C ASP A 80 7.39 -37.24 8.18
N ILE A 81 6.92 -36.14 8.78
CA ILE A 81 7.77 -35.09 9.38
C ILE A 81 8.62 -35.70 10.50
N ASN A 82 8.02 -36.44 11.42
CA ASN A 82 8.75 -37.11 12.50
C ASN A 82 9.84 -38.04 11.97
N LYS A 83 9.56 -38.80 10.91
CA LYS A 83 10.54 -39.66 10.26
C LYS A 83 11.71 -38.84 9.69
N ARG A 84 11.41 -37.80 8.91
CA ARG A 84 12.43 -36.91 8.31
C ARG A 84 13.30 -36.22 9.35
N VAL A 85 12.71 -35.72 10.44
CA VAL A 85 13.45 -35.08 11.55
C VAL A 85 14.38 -36.08 12.24
N LYS A 86 13.93 -37.32 12.46
CA LYS A 86 14.78 -38.39 13.02
C LYS A 86 15.92 -38.77 12.09
N GLU A 87 15.64 -38.92 10.80
CA GLU A 87 16.67 -39.22 9.79
C GLU A 87 17.72 -38.12 9.73
N LEU A 88 17.30 -36.85 9.63
CA LEU A 88 18.20 -35.69 9.64
C LEU A 88 19.05 -35.63 10.91
N THR A 89 18.43 -35.80 12.08
CA THR A 89 19.18 -35.78 13.35
C THR A 89 20.22 -36.90 13.39
N SER A 90 19.86 -38.10 12.92
CA SER A 90 20.77 -39.24 12.87
C SER A 90 21.92 -39.00 11.87
N GLU A 91 21.62 -38.42 10.71
CA GLU A 91 22.61 -38.05 9.69
C GLU A 91 23.61 -37.02 10.21
N LEU A 92 23.14 -35.96 10.88
CA LEU A 92 24.01 -34.94 11.48
C LEU A 92 24.90 -35.53 12.58
N MET A 93 24.38 -36.47 13.39
CA MET A 93 25.19 -37.15 14.41
C MET A 93 26.24 -38.06 13.77
N ILE A 94 25.88 -38.82 12.73
CA ILE A 94 26.82 -39.67 11.99
C ILE A 94 27.90 -38.83 11.32
N ASP A 95 27.55 -37.69 10.71
CA ASP A 95 28.52 -36.78 10.10
C ASP A 95 29.49 -36.23 11.15
N LEU A 96 28.99 -35.78 12.31
CA LEU A 96 29.83 -35.34 13.41
C LEU A 96 30.78 -36.44 13.90
N ASP A 97 30.28 -37.66 14.11
CA ASP A 97 31.10 -38.80 14.53
C ASP A 97 32.17 -39.17 13.49
N ASN A 98 31.83 -39.11 12.20
CA ASN A 98 32.77 -39.34 11.12
C ASN A 98 33.87 -38.26 11.08
N GLN A 99 33.51 -36.99 11.26
CA GLN A 99 34.49 -35.90 11.33
C GLN A 99 35.40 -36.03 12.54
N ILE A 100 34.84 -36.38 13.71
CA ILE A 100 35.64 -36.67 14.92
C ILE A 100 36.60 -37.84 14.65
N ARG A 101 36.16 -38.88 13.94
CA ARG A 101 37.01 -40.02 13.58
C ARG A 101 38.14 -39.61 12.63
N ILE A 102 37.84 -38.83 11.59
CA ILE A 102 38.83 -38.30 10.64
C ILE A 102 39.86 -37.45 11.38
N VAL A 103 39.41 -36.55 12.27
CA VAL A 103 40.28 -35.70 13.08
C VAL A 103 41.16 -36.52 14.03
N LYS A 104 40.60 -37.57 14.66
CA LYS A 104 41.36 -38.50 15.51
C LYS A 104 42.39 -39.29 14.71
N ASP A 105 42.08 -39.71 13.49
CA ASP A 105 43.04 -40.42 12.64
C ASP A 105 44.14 -39.47 12.13
N LYS A 106 43.79 -38.23 11.75
CA LYS A 106 44.79 -37.17 11.48
C LYS A 106 45.72 -36.96 12.67
N PHE A 107 45.19 -36.97 13.90
CA PHE A 107 45.99 -36.85 15.12
C PHE A 107 46.98 -38.00 15.31
N LYS A 108 46.58 -39.25 15.06
CA LYS A 108 47.47 -40.42 15.17
C LYS A 108 48.63 -40.40 14.17
N HIS A 109 48.43 -39.79 13.00
CA HIS A 109 49.44 -39.67 11.95
C HIS A 109 50.37 -38.47 12.12
N ILE A 110 50.12 -37.59 13.11
CA ILE A 110 51.09 -36.57 13.52
C ILE A 110 52.15 -37.29 14.38
N SER A 111 53.23 -37.71 13.73
CA SER A 111 54.35 -38.37 14.40
C SER A 111 54.96 -37.46 15.47
N VAL A 112 55.00 -37.96 16.70
CA VAL A 112 55.67 -37.38 17.87
C VAL A 112 57.21 -37.49 17.77
N GLU A 113 57.75 -37.91 16.61
CA GLU A 113 59.14 -38.35 16.48
C GLU A 113 60.17 -37.23 16.20
N ASN A 114 59.75 -35.98 15.96
CA ASN A 114 60.68 -34.85 15.82
C ASN A 114 60.39 -33.78 16.89
N GLU A 115 60.98 -33.99 18.07
CA GLU A 115 61.08 -32.99 19.14
C GLU A 115 61.97 -31.81 18.67
N SER A 116 61.37 -30.65 18.42
CA SER A 116 61.92 -29.34 18.81
C SER A 116 61.05 -28.14 18.43
N ASP A 117 60.09 -28.26 17.49
CA ASP A 117 59.33 -27.08 17.04
C ASP A 117 57.89 -27.36 16.59
N LEU A 118 57.28 -28.48 17.03
CA LEU A 118 55.86 -28.68 16.80
C LEU A 118 55.06 -27.97 17.89
N ASP A 119 54.44 -26.83 17.56
CA ASP A 119 53.45 -26.20 18.44
C ASP A 119 52.19 -27.06 18.50
N LEU A 120 52.22 -28.05 19.39
CA LEU A 120 51.13 -28.96 19.70
C LEU A 120 49.85 -28.20 20.09
N VAL A 121 49.98 -26.99 20.64
CA VAL A 121 48.84 -26.15 21.00
C VAL A 121 48.17 -25.62 19.73
N THR A 122 48.95 -25.11 18.77
CA THR A 122 48.43 -24.64 17.49
C THR A 122 47.75 -25.76 16.71
N LYS A 123 48.36 -26.94 16.62
CA LYS A 123 47.75 -28.08 15.90
C LYS A 123 46.50 -28.64 16.59
N ARG A 124 46.48 -28.68 17.92
CA ARG A 124 45.27 -29.01 18.69
C ARG A 124 44.15 -28.01 18.42
N ASN A 125 44.47 -26.71 18.40
CA ASN A 125 43.49 -25.66 18.16
C ASN A 125 42.92 -25.74 16.73
N GLU A 126 43.73 -26.07 15.72
CA GLU A 126 43.25 -26.33 14.35
C GLU A 126 42.28 -27.52 14.28
N LEU A 127 42.65 -28.65 14.86
CA LEU A 127 41.79 -29.86 14.88
C LEU A 127 40.52 -29.64 15.72
N ALA A 128 40.61 -28.90 16.82
CA ALA A 128 39.45 -28.51 17.62
C ALA A 128 38.53 -27.55 16.86
N ALA A 129 39.09 -26.63 16.07
CA ALA A 129 38.32 -25.72 15.22
C ALA A 129 37.57 -26.48 14.12
N GLU A 130 38.19 -27.50 13.51
CA GLU A 130 37.51 -28.38 12.53
C GLU A 130 36.27 -29.05 13.14
N ILE A 131 36.39 -29.64 14.34
CA ILE A 131 35.26 -30.28 15.03
C ILE A 131 34.21 -29.24 15.45
N THR A 132 34.65 -28.09 15.97
CA THR A 132 33.74 -27.03 16.44
C THR A 132 32.92 -26.46 15.29
N ALA A 133 33.52 -26.24 14.12
CA ALA A 133 32.81 -25.74 12.94
C ALA A 133 31.71 -26.70 12.46
N VAL A 134 31.97 -28.02 12.47
CA VAL A 134 30.97 -29.03 12.12
C VAL A 134 29.87 -29.09 13.18
N SER A 135 30.24 -29.04 14.46
CA SER A 135 29.28 -28.99 15.56
C SER A 135 28.37 -27.78 15.46
N GLU A 136 28.93 -26.57 15.26
CA GLU A 136 28.16 -25.34 15.10
C GLU A 136 27.22 -25.40 13.89
N ARG A 137 27.70 -25.93 12.76
CA ARG A 137 26.86 -26.15 11.58
C ARG A 137 25.67 -27.05 11.91
N ASN A 138 25.91 -28.17 12.59
CA ASN A 138 24.86 -29.13 12.95
C ASN A 138 23.87 -28.52 13.94
N THR A 139 24.36 -27.81 14.96
CA THR A 139 23.51 -27.08 15.92
C THR A 139 22.65 -26.04 15.21
N ASN A 140 23.21 -25.23 14.30
CA ASN A 140 22.44 -24.24 13.55
C ASN A 140 21.32 -24.86 12.71
N VAL A 141 21.57 -26.02 12.09
CA VAL A 141 20.55 -26.75 11.33
C VAL A 141 19.45 -27.28 12.26
N LEU A 142 19.82 -27.89 13.39
CA LEU A 142 18.86 -28.39 14.37
C LEU A 142 18.02 -27.26 14.97
N ASP A 143 18.63 -26.13 15.31
CA ASP A 143 17.92 -24.94 15.80
C ASP A 143 16.93 -24.39 14.76
N ALA A 144 17.29 -24.41 13.48
CA ALA A 144 16.38 -24.01 12.42
C ALA A 144 15.16 -24.95 12.32
N VAL A 145 15.37 -26.26 12.45
CA VAL A 145 14.28 -27.25 12.47
C VAL A 145 13.40 -27.08 13.71
N ILE A 146 13.99 -26.87 14.89
CA ILE A 146 13.26 -26.61 16.13
C ILE A 146 12.35 -25.39 15.95
N ARG A 147 12.90 -24.26 15.48
CA ARG A 147 12.11 -23.05 15.23
C ARG A 147 10.97 -23.26 14.25
N GLN A 148 11.17 -24.07 13.21
CA GLN A 148 10.10 -24.39 12.25
C GLN A 148 8.98 -25.22 12.88
N LEU A 149 9.31 -26.16 13.76
CA LEU A 149 8.33 -26.98 14.48
C LEU A 149 7.60 -26.17 15.57
N GLU A 150 8.31 -25.32 16.30
CA GLU A 150 7.74 -24.37 17.27
C GLU A 150 6.84 -23.32 16.58
N GLY A 151 7.15 -22.97 15.33
CA GLY A 151 6.35 -22.07 14.51
C GLY A 151 4.96 -22.62 14.12
N ILE A 152 4.69 -23.91 14.37
CA ILE A 152 3.36 -24.48 14.22
C ILE A 152 2.53 -24.10 15.45
N TYR A 153 1.79 -23.00 15.35
CA TYR A 153 0.97 -22.44 16.40
C TYR A 153 -0.50 -22.36 15.96
N TRP A 154 -1.40 -22.70 16.88
CA TRP A 154 -2.82 -22.45 16.72
C TRP A 154 -3.45 -22.02 18.04
N GLU A 155 -4.20 -20.92 18.01
CA GLU A 155 -4.95 -20.41 19.15
C GLU A 155 -6.44 -20.41 18.84
N LYS A 156 -7.28 -20.45 19.87
CA LYS A 156 -8.72 -20.25 19.71
C LYS A 156 -9.10 -18.84 20.10
N ASP A 157 -9.84 -18.15 19.23
CA ASP A 157 -10.46 -16.88 19.57
C ASP A 157 -11.68 -17.07 20.50
N GLU A 158 -12.23 -15.96 21.01
CA GLU A 158 -13.45 -15.94 21.82
C GLU A 158 -14.68 -16.52 21.09
N ASN A 159 -14.64 -16.58 19.75
CA ASN A 159 -15.68 -17.12 18.88
C ASN A 159 -15.44 -18.59 18.52
N ASN A 160 -14.46 -19.25 19.15
CA ASN A 160 -14.07 -20.65 18.94
C ASN A 160 -13.60 -20.97 17.49
N ASN A 161 -13.08 -19.97 16.78
CA ASN A 161 -12.32 -20.15 15.55
C ASN A 161 -10.85 -20.41 15.86
N TYR A 162 -10.19 -21.24 15.04
CA TYR A 162 -8.76 -21.46 15.16
C TYR A 162 -8.00 -20.43 14.34
N ILE A 163 -7.13 -19.66 14.98
CA ILE A 163 -6.15 -18.79 14.35
C ILE A 163 -4.88 -19.61 14.13
N THR A 164 -4.48 -19.80 12.88
CA THR A 164 -3.25 -20.55 12.53
C THR A 164 -2.09 -19.62 12.21
N SER A 165 -0.85 -20.10 12.34
CA SER A 165 0.34 -19.34 11.90
C SER A 165 0.27 -18.89 10.44
N GLU A 166 -0.41 -19.65 9.57
CA GLU A 166 -0.63 -19.29 8.17
C GLU A 166 -1.48 -18.01 8.05
N GLN A 167 -2.62 -17.97 8.76
CA GLN A 167 -3.49 -16.78 8.76
C GLN A 167 -2.79 -15.54 9.33
N ILE A 168 -1.97 -15.72 10.37
CA ILE A 168 -1.16 -14.62 10.93
C ILE A 168 -0.15 -14.13 9.89
N THR A 169 0.54 -15.05 9.22
CA THR A 169 1.54 -14.71 8.20
C THR A 169 0.91 -14.02 7.00
N ASP A 170 -0.27 -14.47 6.57
CA ASP A 170 -1.03 -13.85 5.48
C ASP A 170 -1.47 -12.43 5.84
N ALA A 171 -2.00 -12.22 7.06
CA ALA A 171 -2.38 -10.91 7.55
C ALA A 171 -1.18 -9.95 7.62
N LEU A 172 -0.04 -10.42 8.15
CA LEU A 172 1.22 -9.66 8.17
C LEU A 172 1.72 -9.36 6.76
N GLY A 173 1.57 -10.31 5.82
CA GLY A 173 1.95 -10.13 4.42
C GLY A 173 1.12 -9.03 3.75
N GLU A 174 -0.19 -9.00 4.00
CA GLU A 174 -1.10 -7.97 3.49
C GLU A 174 -0.80 -6.60 4.09
N GLU A 175 -0.54 -6.52 5.39
CA GLU A 175 -0.14 -5.27 6.04
C GLU A 175 1.18 -4.73 5.47
N LEU A 176 2.15 -5.62 5.20
CA LEU A 176 3.43 -5.26 4.60
C LEU A 176 3.27 -4.73 3.18
N GLU A 177 2.37 -5.32 2.39
CA GLU A 177 2.04 -4.85 1.03
C GLU A 177 1.42 -3.45 1.07
N VAL A 178 0.42 -3.23 1.93
CA VAL A 178 -0.21 -1.92 2.13
C VAL A 178 0.83 -0.88 2.56
N LEU A 179 1.74 -1.24 3.48
CA LEU A 179 2.79 -0.34 3.94
C LEU A 179 3.77 0.01 2.81
N ARG A 180 4.10 -0.97 1.97
CA ARG A 180 4.99 -0.78 0.81
C ARG A 180 4.37 0.18 -0.20
N ASP A 181 3.08 0.02 -0.52
CA ASP A 181 2.38 0.91 -1.45
C ASP A 181 2.34 2.35 -0.94
N ARG A 182 2.12 2.52 0.38
CA ARG A 182 2.18 3.83 1.02
C ARG A 182 3.55 4.48 0.91
N ILE A 183 4.62 3.71 1.12
CA ILE A 183 6.00 4.21 0.95
C ILE A 183 6.25 4.62 -0.51
N HIS A 184 5.78 3.85 -1.49
CA HIS A 184 5.91 4.20 -2.90
C HIS A 184 5.21 5.53 -3.21
N ALA A 185 3.96 5.71 -2.74
CA ALA A 185 3.22 6.95 -2.91
C ALA A 185 3.92 8.16 -2.24
N ASP A 186 4.50 7.97 -1.04
CA ASP A 186 5.25 9.02 -0.35
C ASP A 186 6.53 9.40 -1.11
N VAL A 187 7.23 8.43 -1.69
CA VAL A 187 8.42 8.68 -2.52
C VAL A 187 8.05 9.44 -3.78
N GLU A 188 6.99 9.03 -4.48
CA GLU A 188 6.49 9.73 -5.66
C GLU A 188 6.09 11.17 -5.33
N LEU A 189 5.38 11.38 -4.21
CA LEU A 189 5.01 12.71 -3.74
C LEU A 189 6.25 13.57 -3.41
N SER A 190 7.27 12.97 -2.78
CA SER A 190 8.51 13.66 -2.46
C SER A 190 9.31 14.04 -3.71
N GLN A 191 9.33 13.16 -4.73
CA GLN A 191 9.92 13.44 -6.04
C GLN A 191 9.17 14.54 -6.79
N LEU A 192 7.84 14.54 -6.75
CA LEU A 192 7.02 15.64 -7.27
C LEU A 192 7.32 16.94 -6.53
N GLY A 193 7.47 16.91 -5.20
CA GLY A 193 7.89 18.06 -4.40
C GLY A 193 9.26 18.61 -4.81
N LEU A 194 10.25 17.74 -5.04
CA LEU A 194 11.57 18.11 -5.55
C LEU A 194 11.48 18.71 -6.95
N ALA A 195 10.72 18.08 -7.86
CA ALA A 195 10.53 18.56 -9.22
C ALA A 195 9.87 19.95 -9.23
N VAL A 196 8.83 20.15 -8.42
CA VAL A 196 8.19 21.46 -8.23
C VAL A 196 9.18 22.48 -7.68
N SER A 197 10.04 22.10 -6.72
CA SER A 197 11.07 22.99 -6.17
C SER A 197 12.11 23.41 -7.22
N ILE A 198 12.57 22.48 -8.06
CA ILE A 198 13.53 22.76 -9.15
C ILE A 198 12.88 23.67 -10.19
N ILE A 199 11.67 23.33 -10.66
CA ILE A 199 10.92 24.16 -11.62
C ILE A 199 10.73 25.56 -11.05
N HIS A 200 10.36 25.68 -9.77
CA HIS A 200 10.19 26.97 -9.12
C HIS A 200 11.49 27.79 -9.07
N HIS A 201 12.64 27.15 -8.79
CA HIS A 201 13.94 27.83 -8.78
C HIS A 201 14.32 28.33 -10.18
N GLU A 202 14.24 27.46 -11.19
CA GLU A 202 14.57 27.79 -12.59
C GLU A 202 13.65 28.87 -13.14
N PHE A 203 12.36 28.77 -12.84
CA PHE A 203 11.38 29.75 -13.27
C PHE A 203 11.64 31.13 -12.63
N ASN A 204 11.95 31.18 -11.33
CA ASN A 204 12.35 32.44 -10.68
C ASN A 204 13.63 33.04 -11.29
N SER A 205 14.56 32.20 -11.75
CA SER A 205 15.74 32.64 -12.48
C SER A 205 15.37 33.28 -13.82
N THR A 206 14.46 32.66 -14.57
CA THR A 206 13.92 33.19 -15.83
C THR A 206 13.19 34.51 -15.62
N VAL A 207 12.38 34.64 -14.56
CA VAL A 207 11.71 35.90 -14.21
C VAL A 207 12.70 37.02 -13.93
N ARG A 208 13.78 36.73 -13.18
CA ARG A 208 14.85 37.72 -12.93
C ARG A 208 15.54 38.15 -14.23
N SER A 209 15.79 37.22 -15.14
CA SER A 209 16.37 37.49 -16.46
C SER A 209 15.46 38.41 -17.28
N ILE A 210 14.16 38.08 -17.38
CA ILE A 210 13.20 38.90 -18.12
C ILE A 210 13.03 40.28 -17.49
N ARG A 211 13.01 40.39 -16.16
CA ARG A 211 12.98 41.69 -15.47
C ARG A 211 14.21 42.55 -15.82
N THR A 212 15.36 41.92 -16.00
CA THR A 212 16.60 42.59 -16.44
C THR A 212 16.48 43.06 -17.89
N SER A 213 16.02 42.19 -18.80
CA SER A 213 15.78 42.55 -20.20
C SER A 213 14.72 43.65 -20.39
N LEU A 214 13.67 43.64 -19.57
CA LEU A 214 12.67 44.73 -19.54
C LEU A 214 13.29 46.05 -19.09
N ARG A 215 14.17 46.02 -18.07
CA ARG A 215 14.88 47.22 -17.63
C ARG A 215 15.79 47.77 -18.72
N ASP A 216 16.46 46.90 -19.46
CA ASP A 216 17.33 47.31 -20.58
C ASP A 216 16.47 47.88 -21.73
N LEU A 217 15.33 47.26 -22.05
CA LEU A 217 14.39 47.75 -23.07
C LEU A 217 13.83 49.14 -22.73
N LYS A 218 13.62 49.43 -21.43
CA LYS A 218 13.19 50.75 -20.95
C LYS A 218 14.14 51.88 -21.39
N ALA A 219 15.45 51.65 -21.31
CA ALA A 219 16.45 52.63 -21.71
C ALA A 219 16.40 52.94 -23.22
N TRP A 220 15.93 51.99 -24.04
CA TRP A 220 15.72 52.17 -25.48
C TRP A 220 14.37 52.78 -25.82
N SER A 221 13.31 52.50 -25.05
CA SER A 221 11.98 53.08 -25.28
C SER A 221 11.91 54.56 -24.89
N GLU A 222 12.69 55.00 -23.90
CA GLU A 222 12.79 56.42 -23.52
C GLU A 222 13.40 57.30 -24.64
N ILE A 223 13.99 56.70 -25.68
CA ILE A 223 14.62 57.39 -26.83
C ILE A 223 13.72 57.35 -28.09
N ASN A 224 12.80 56.38 -28.19
CA ASN A 224 11.92 56.18 -29.35
C ASN A 224 10.44 56.12 -28.94
N GLU A 225 9.65 57.14 -29.30
CA GLU A 225 8.21 57.25 -28.97
C GLU A 225 7.39 56.04 -29.46
N ASP A 226 7.71 55.46 -30.61
CA ASP A 226 7.01 54.28 -31.16
C ASP A 226 7.22 53.00 -30.32
N LEU A 227 8.30 52.93 -29.54
CA LEU A 227 8.65 51.77 -28.70
C LEU A 227 8.09 51.85 -27.28
N ASP A 228 7.66 53.04 -26.84
CA ASP A 228 7.16 53.26 -25.48
C ASP A 228 5.81 52.55 -25.24
N GLY A 229 4.94 52.52 -26.26
CA GLY A 229 3.69 51.76 -26.21
C GLY A 229 3.92 50.24 -26.11
N VAL A 230 4.90 49.70 -26.83
CA VAL A 230 5.25 48.27 -26.82
C VAL A 230 5.91 47.88 -25.50
N TYR A 231 6.82 48.71 -25.00
CA TYR A 231 7.46 48.52 -23.69
C TYR A 231 6.44 48.49 -22.55
N ASN A 232 5.54 49.47 -22.49
CA ASN A 232 4.52 49.53 -21.43
C ASN A 232 3.58 48.32 -21.49
N ASN A 233 3.21 47.85 -22.68
CA ASN A 233 2.36 46.68 -22.83
C ASN A 233 3.07 45.39 -22.37
N ILE A 234 4.36 45.19 -22.73
CA ILE A 234 5.14 44.03 -22.27
C ILE A 234 5.38 44.09 -20.75
N LYS A 235 5.66 45.28 -20.22
CA LYS A 235 5.87 45.49 -18.78
C LYS A 235 4.62 45.15 -17.97
N VAL A 236 3.46 45.68 -18.36
CA VAL A 236 2.18 45.41 -17.68
C VAL A 236 1.83 43.92 -17.73
N ASN A 237 1.96 43.29 -18.91
CA ASN A 237 1.71 41.86 -19.04
C ASN A 237 2.68 41.01 -18.20
N PHE A 238 3.95 41.41 -18.10
CA PHE A 238 4.95 40.70 -17.31
C PHE A 238 4.79 40.93 -15.80
N GLU A 239 4.44 42.14 -15.34
CA GLU A 239 4.12 42.43 -13.94
C GLU A 239 2.87 41.66 -13.48
N HIS A 240 1.87 41.49 -14.35
CA HIS A 240 0.73 40.61 -14.08
C HIS A 240 1.14 39.14 -13.96
N LEU A 241 2.04 38.67 -14.83
CA LEU A 241 2.56 37.29 -14.79
C LEU A 241 3.38 37.06 -13.52
N ASP A 242 4.31 37.95 -13.20
CA ASP A 242 5.15 37.94 -12.00
C ASP A 242 4.32 38.03 -10.70
N GLY A 243 3.23 38.81 -10.70
CA GLY A 243 2.23 38.82 -9.63
C GLY A 243 1.60 37.44 -9.43
N TYR A 244 1.18 36.78 -10.52
CA TYR A 244 0.62 35.41 -10.52
C TYR A 244 1.61 34.36 -10.00
N LEU A 245 2.92 34.60 -10.16
CA LEU A 245 3.99 33.68 -9.79
C LEU A 245 4.47 33.84 -8.36
N ASN A 246 4.51 35.08 -7.85
CA ASN A 246 4.75 35.37 -6.44
C ASN A 246 3.66 34.79 -5.52
N LEU A 247 2.52 34.37 -6.08
CA LEU A 247 1.44 33.64 -5.40
C LEU A 247 1.73 32.14 -5.25
N PHE A 248 2.72 31.59 -5.97
CA PHE A 248 3.26 30.24 -5.74
C PHE A 248 4.42 30.21 -4.72
N THR A 249 5.02 31.36 -4.40
CA THR A 249 6.10 31.47 -3.40
C THR A 249 5.67 31.07 -1.96
N PRO A 250 4.43 31.32 -1.49
CA PRO A 250 3.96 30.82 -0.19
C PRO A 250 3.83 29.29 -0.13
N LEU A 251 3.64 28.62 -1.27
CA LEU A 251 3.64 27.15 -1.36
C LEU A 251 5.02 26.56 -1.08
N ASN A 252 6.09 27.31 -1.32
CA ASN A 252 7.47 26.89 -1.03
C ASN A 252 7.95 27.34 0.37
N ARG A 253 7.44 28.46 0.93
CA ARG A 253 7.94 29.01 2.21
C ARG A 253 7.16 28.61 3.48
N ARG A 254 6.02 27.93 3.39
CA ARG A 254 5.30 27.43 4.57
C ARG A 254 4.84 25.98 4.41
N LEU A 255 5.83 25.09 4.45
CA LEU A 255 5.80 23.88 5.29
C LEU A 255 5.68 24.24 6.79
N GLN A 256 4.81 25.18 7.16
CA GLN A 256 4.50 25.43 8.56
C GLN A 256 3.54 24.33 9.02
N ARG A 257 4.12 23.38 9.76
CA ARG A 257 3.46 22.26 10.44
C ARG A 257 2.50 22.69 11.57
N LYS A 258 1.94 23.91 11.54
CA LYS A 258 0.93 24.35 12.51
C LYS A 258 -0.41 24.59 11.83
N LYS A 259 -1.41 23.85 12.30
CA LYS A 259 -2.81 24.10 11.99
C LYS A 259 -3.19 25.44 12.60
N GLU A 260 -3.85 26.28 11.83
CA GLU A 260 -4.35 27.58 12.28
C GLU A 260 -5.83 27.72 11.91
N GLU A 261 -6.55 28.57 12.66
CA GLU A 261 -7.89 29.02 12.25
C GLU A 261 -7.74 30.09 11.17
N ILE A 262 -8.25 29.79 9.98
CA ILE A 262 -8.24 30.64 8.80
C ILE A 262 -9.65 31.23 8.66
N ASN A 263 -9.77 32.55 8.62
CA ASN A 263 -11.05 33.21 8.38
C ASN A 263 -11.41 33.10 6.87
N LEU A 264 -12.62 32.63 6.56
CA LEU A 264 -13.08 32.51 5.17
C LEU A 264 -13.10 33.87 4.44
N LEU A 265 -13.29 34.97 5.17
CA LEU A 265 -13.23 36.31 4.59
C LEU A 265 -11.83 36.65 4.03
N GLU A 266 -10.76 36.15 4.67
CA GLU A 266 -9.39 36.32 4.19
C GLU A 266 -9.16 35.57 2.89
N ILE A 267 -9.75 34.37 2.75
CA ILE A 267 -9.69 33.58 1.50
C ILE A 267 -10.44 34.32 0.40
N LYS A 268 -11.60 34.91 0.69
CA LYS A 268 -12.35 35.70 -0.29
C LYS A 268 -11.55 36.92 -0.77
N SER A 269 -10.97 37.69 0.13
CA SER A 269 -10.14 38.85 -0.25
C SER A 269 -8.98 38.41 -1.14
N PHE A 270 -8.30 37.32 -0.76
CA PHE A 270 -7.25 36.72 -1.56
C PHE A 270 -7.72 36.30 -2.97
N LEU A 271 -8.90 35.68 -3.10
CA LEU A 271 -9.46 35.28 -4.40
C LEU A 271 -9.86 36.48 -5.26
N ILE A 272 -10.36 37.56 -4.64
CA ILE A 272 -10.65 38.82 -5.35
C ILE A 272 -9.34 39.40 -5.86
N ASP A 273 -8.33 39.53 -5.01
CA ASP A 273 -7.03 40.06 -5.41
C ASP A 273 -6.41 39.25 -6.57
N LEU A 274 -6.65 37.94 -6.59
CA LEU A 274 -6.17 37.02 -7.62
C LEU A 274 -6.94 37.11 -8.96
N PHE A 275 -8.27 37.12 -8.92
CA PHE A 275 -9.10 36.93 -10.11
C PHE A 275 -9.87 38.17 -10.57
N LYS A 276 -9.83 39.29 -9.83
CA LYS A 276 -10.65 40.50 -10.13
C LYS A 276 -10.55 40.94 -11.59
N ASN A 277 -9.34 41.11 -12.11
CA ASN A 277 -9.15 41.55 -13.51
C ASN A 277 -9.71 40.56 -14.55
N ARG A 278 -9.75 39.26 -14.22
CA ARG A 278 -10.31 38.22 -15.09
C ARG A 278 -11.83 38.15 -14.95
N MET A 279 -12.36 38.27 -13.73
CA MET A 279 -13.79 38.32 -13.47
C MET A 279 -14.43 39.56 -14.11
N ASP A 280 -13.79 40.73 -13.98
CA ASP A 280 -14.25 41.99 -14.57
C ASP A 280 -14.28 41.91 -16.11
N ARG A 281 -13.26 41.30 -16.72
CA ARG A 281 -13.19 41.09 -18.18
C ARG A 281 -14.31 40.19 -18.71
N HIS A 282 -14.76 39.23 -17.91
CA HIS A 282 -15.81 38.27 -18.29
C HIS A 282 -17.18 38.61 -17.68
N GLU A 283 -17.34 39.80 -17.10
CA GLU A 283 -18.55 40.29 -16.44
C GLU A 283 -19.11 39.32 -15.37
N ILE A 284 -18.21 38.66 -14.63
CA ILE A 284 -18.56 37.68 -13.60
C ILE A 284 -18.74 38.37 -12.25
N SER A 285 -19.92 38.24 -11.66
CA SER A 285 -20.21 38.76 -10.31
C SER A 285 -19.73 37.79 -9.22
N PHE A 286 -18.84 38.24 -8.34
CA PHE A 286 -18.33 37.44 -7.21
C PHE A 286 -19.04 37.80 -5.90
N LYS A 287 -19.84 36.86 -5.37
CA LYS A 287 -20.65 37.04 -4.16
C LYS A 287 -20.29 35.98 -3.10
N HIS A 288 -20.75 36.21 -1.88
CA HIS A 288 -20.62 35.25 -0.78
C HIS A 288 -21.90 35.29 0.06
N THR A 289 -22.18 34.20 0.76
CA THR A 289 -23.32 34.09 1.67
C THR A 289 -22.98 34.64 3.07
N ASN A 290 -24.01 34.97 3.86
CA ASN A 290 -23.84 35.37 5.26
C ASN A 290 -23.29 34.24 6.16
N GLY A 291 -23.44 32.98 5.73
CA GLY A 291 -22.81 31.83 6.39
C GLY A 291 -21.31 31.79 6.14
N TYR A 292 -20.88 32.10 4.91
CA TYR A 292 -19.47 32.16 4.53
C TYR A 292 -18.70 33.24 5.29
N SER A 293 -19.28 34.44 5.47
CA SER A 293 -18.60 35.56 6.14
C SER A 293 -18.27 35.31 7.62
N LYS A 294 -19.00 34.40 8.29
CA LYS A 294 -18.78 34.03 9.70
C LYS A 294 -17.99 32.73 9.85
N GLY A 295 -17.72 32.02 8.74
CA GLY A 295 -17.08 30.71 8.78
C GLY A 295 -15.57 30.81 8.98
N LYS A 296 -15.02 29.77 9.62
CA LYS A 296 -13.59 29.58 9.84
C LYS A 296 -13.20 28.15 9.45
N LEU A 297 -12.01 27.99 8.89
CA LEU A 297 -11.42 26.69 8.57
C LEU A 297 -10.25 26.42 9.49
N TYR A 298 -10.19 25.23 10.08
CA TYR A 298 -9.04 24.80 10.87
C TYR A 298 -8.16 23.86 10.06
N GLY A 299 -6.93 24.28 9.76
CA GLY A 299 -5.95 23.43 9.08
C GLY A 299 -4.85 24.24 8.42
N PHE A 300 -4.30 23.71 7.34
CA PHE A 300 -3.14 24.29 6.68
C PHE A 300 -3.57 25.21 5.54
N ARG A 301 -3.11 26.47 5.54
CA ARG A 301 -3.34 27.38 4.41
C ARG A 301 -2.85 26.80 3.09
N SER A 302 -1.72 26.07 3.12
CA SER A 302 -1.14 25.39 1.96
C SER A 302 -2.05 24.31 1.35
N SER A 303 -2.98 23.74 2.10
CA SER A 303 -3.95 22.77 1.59
C SER A 303 -5.21 23.45 1.09
N PHE A 304 -5.74 24.43 1.83
CA PHE A 304 -7.03 25.04 1.50
C PHE A 304 -6.95 26.08 0.40
N TYR A 305 -5.94 26.96 0.40
CA TYR A 305 -5.86 28.05 -0.59
C TYR A 305 -5.80 27.53 -2.04
N PRO A 306 -4.98 26.52 -2.37
CA PRO A 306 -4.96 25.96 -3.74
C PRO A 306 -6.29 25.33 -4.16
N VAL A 307 -7.03 24.70 -3.24
CA VAL A 307 -8.34 24.11 -3.54
C VAL A 307 -9.32 25.20 -3.96
N PHE A 308 -9.39 26.30 -3.21
CA PHE A 308 -10.24 27.44 -3.57
C PHE A 308 -9.83 28.07 -4.90
N VAL A 309 -8.53 28.21 -5.17
CA VAL A 309 -8.04 28.72 -6.45
C VAL A 309 -8.49 27.82 -7.61
N ASN A 310 -8.29 26.51 -7.50
CA ASN A 310 -8.70 25.55 -8.54
C ASN A 310 -10.21 25.56 -8.80
N VAL A 311 -11.03 25.59 -7.74
CA VAL A 311 -12.50 25.61 -7.88
C VAL A 311 -12.95 26.89 -8.58
N ILE A 312 -12.38 28.04 -8.22
CA ILE A 312 -12.75 29.33 -8.81
C ILE A 312 -12.24 29.44 -10.25
N ASP A 313 -11.03 28.98 -10.55
CA ASP A 313 -10.50 28.98 -11.91
C ASP A 313 -11.35 28.13 -12.85
N ASN A 314 -11.72 26.93 -12.41
CA ASN A 314 -12.66 26.06 -13.13
C ASN A 314 -14.02 26.74 -13.30
N ALA A 315 -14.55 27.40 -12.27
CA ALA A 315 -15.83 28.11 -12.36
C ALA A 315 -15.78 29.26 -13.37
N ILE A 316 -14.69 30.03 -13.41
CA ILE A 316 -14.49 31.10 -14.40
C ILE A 316 -14.43 30.52 -15.82
N TYR A 317 -13.69 29.42 -16.02
CA TYR A 317 -13.59 28.74 -17.31
C TYR A 317 -14.96 28.31 -17.83
N TRP A 318 -15.73 27.56 -17.03
CA TRP A 318 -17.05 27.05 -17.44
C TRP A 318 -18.08 28.16 -17.61
N LEU A 319 -18.05 29.21 -16.78
CA LEU A 319 -18.93 30.39 -16.96
C LEU A 319 -18.57 31.19 -18.20
N ASN A 320 -17.31 31.17 -18.64
CA ASN A 320 -16.94 31.81 -19.89
C ASN A 320 -17.46 31.03 -21.10
N GLU A 321 -17.38 29.70 -21.06
CA GLU A 321 -17.80 28.81 -22.15
C GLU A 321 -19.32 28.65 -22.25
N SER A 322 -20.03 28.84 -21.14
CA SER A 322 -21.50 28.85 -21.12
C SER A 322 -22.06 30.24 -21.48
N ASN A 323 -22.92 30.29 -22.49
CA ASN A 323 -23.49 31.54 -23.03
C ASN A 323 -24.64 32.10 -22.14
N ILE A 324 -24.42 32.10 -20.83
CA ILE A 324 -25.41 32.49 -19.81
C ILE A 324 -25.25 33.98 -19.52
N GLY A 325 -26.34 34.75 -19.61
CA GLY A 325 -26.31 36.22 -19.45
C GLY A 325 -26.09 36.73 -18.03
N ASN A 326 -26.15 35.87 -17.00
CA ASN A 326 -25.89 36.25 -15.61
C ASN A 326 -24.85 35.31 -14.97
N LYS A 327 -23.57 35.67 -15.11
CA LYS A 327 -22.44 34.88 -14.62
C LYS A 327 -22.16 35.30 -13.18
N THR A 328 -22.52 34.47 -12.22
CA THR A 328 -22.29 34.73 -10.80
C THR A 328 -21.60 33.54 -10.15
N ILE A 329 -20.47 33.79 -9.46
CA ILE A 329 -19.82 32.82 -8.58
C ILE A 329 -20.18 33.20 -7.14
N ARG A 330 -20.73 32.25 -6.37
CA ARG A 330 -21.15 32.48 -4.97
C ARG A 330 -20.45 31.51 -4.02
N LEU A 331 -19.75 32.07 -3.04
CA LEU A 331 -19.07 31.37 -1.95
C LEU A 331 -19.95 31.13 -0.72
#